data_AF-A0A1B6J9Z0-F1
#
_entry.id   AF-A0A1B6J9Z0-F1
#
_cell.length_a   1.000
_cell.length_b   1.000
_cell.length_c   1.000
_cell.angle_alpha   90.00
_cell.angle_beta   90.00
_cell.angle_gamma   90.00
#
_symmetry.space_group_name_H-M   'P 1'
#
loop_
_entity.id
_entity.type
_entity.pdbx_description
1 polymer ?
#
loop_
_entity_poly.entity_id
_entity_poly.type
_entity_poly.pdbx_seq_one_letter_code
_entity_poly.pdbx_strand_id
1 'polypeptide(L)'
;DQYRVEDQADVDLRALQVALAQKEEELRSRSQVIQRSLPRPAEINIVLRPPNTEPPLTELQKAEELIKQEMITMLHYDALHNPLETKRQANVLSQAHHMAYLEQKPYQTFTPQELTKAEELLKKEMDTVKQGMGHGDLSIESFTQVWEECLGQVLFLANQNRYTRANLASKKDRLESLEKRLEQNRSHMTKEAKRAAKMERKIKIITGGYQTRAQGVIKQLQDMHDQIEQARMELSTFKFLKEQEEAAIPRRIESLTEDVSRQMERERQLQKKYGELQRISEESNMSKA
;
A
#
# COMPACT_ATOMS: atom_id res chain seq x y z
N ASP A 1 53.36 -31.64 -37.51
CA ASP A 1 52.25 -31.33 -36.57
C ASP A 1 52.58 -31.59 -35.10
N GLN A 2 53.79 -31.26 -34.66
CA GLN A 2 54.19 -31.32 -33.25
C GLN A 2 54.62 -29.90 -32.87
N TYR A 3 54.17 -29.40 -31.72
CA TYR A 3 54.27 -28.01 -31.23
C TYR A 3 53.18 -27.03 -31.73
N ARG A 4 51.90 -27.41 -31.58
CA ARG A 4 50.84 -26.42 -31.41
C ARG A 4 50.85 -26.00 -29.95
N VAL A 5 51.52 -24.90 -29.64
CA VAL A 5 51.46 -24.27 -28.31
C VAL A 5 50.00 -23.90 -28.08
N GLU A 6 49.42 -24.43 -27.02
CA GLU A 6 48.04 -24.16 -26.62
C GLU A 6 47.89 -22.64 -26.38
N ASP A 7 46.85 -22.03 -26.96
CA ASP A 7 46.60 -20.60 -26.79
C ASP A 7 46.37 -20.31 -25.30
N GLN A 8 46.91 -19.21 -24.79
CA GLN A 8 46.72 -18.81 -23.39
C GLN A 8 45.22 -18.69 -23.07
N ALA A 9 44.41 -18.29 -24.04
CA ALA A 9 42.95 -18.26 -23.92
C ALA A 9 42.34 -19.66 -23.68
N ASP A 10 42.88 -20.71 -24.30
CA ASP A 10 42.41 -22.09 -24.13
C ASP A 10 42.78 -22.65 -22.74
N VAL A 11 43.97 -22.30 -22.24
CA VAL A 11 44.43 -22.65 -20.89
C VAL A 11 43.58 -21.97 -19.83
N ASP A 12 43.33 -20.67 -19.99
CA ASP A 12 42.52 -19.87 -19.07
C ASP A 12 41.06 -20.36 -19.04
N LEU A 13 40.51 -20.73 -20.20
CA LEU A 13 39.15 -21.26 -20.33
C LEU A 13 39.03 -22.63 -19.62
N ARG A 14 40.02 -23.52 -19.76
CA ARG A 14 40.05 -24.80 -19.03
C ARG A 14 40.17 -24.58 -17.51
N ALA A 15 41.04 -23.69 -17.07
CA ALA A 15 41.19 -23.36 -15.65
C ALA A 15 39.89 -22.80 -15.07
N LEU A 16 39.21 -21.94 -15.83
CA LEU A 16 37.90 -21.39 -15.46
C LEU A 16 36.83 -22.49 -15.39
N GLN A 17 36.80 -23.42 -16.35
CA GLN A 17 35.87 -24.55 -16.32
C GLN A 17 36.10 -25.46 -15.11
N VAL A 18 37.35 -25.79 -14.78
CA VAL A 18 37.68 -26.59 -13.59
C VAL A 18 37.25 -25.85 -12.32
N ALA A 19 37.54 -24.56 -12.22
CA ALA A 19 37.13 -23.74 -11.07
C ALA A 19 35.61 -23.62 -10.93
N LEU A 20 34.87 -23.52 -12.05
CA LEU A 20 33.41 -23.51 -12.05
C LEU A 20 32.84 -24.87 -11.63
N ALA A 21 33.38 -25.97 -12.14
CA ALA A 21 32.95 -27.32 -11.77
C ALA A 21 33.18 -27.58 -10.27
N GLN A 22 34.35 -27.19 -9.73
CA GLN A 22 34.64 -27.30 -8.30
C GLN A 22 33.66 -26.47 -7.46
N LYS A 23 33.35 -25.23 -7.88
CA LYS A 23 32.36 -24.40 -7.19
C LYS A 23 30.95 -25.00 -7.25
N GLU A 24 30.58 -25.63 -8.36
CA GLU A 24 29.28 -26.27 -8.50
C GLU A 24 29.17 -27.52 -7.61
N GLU A 25 30.21 -28.35 -7.56
CA GLU A 25 30.28 -29.49 -6.65
C GLU A 25 30.25 -29.05 -5.18
N GLU A 26 31.01 -28.02 -4.84
CA GLU A 26 30.97 -27.41 -3.52
C GLU A 26 29.56 -26.93 -3.21
N LEU A 27 28.92 -26.16 -4.09
CA LEU A 27 27.55 -25.65 -3.90
C LEU A 27 26.52 -26.77 -3.72
N ARG A 28 26.64 -27.88 -4.46
CA ARG A 28 25.78 -29.07 -4.32
C ARG A 28 25.93 -29.74 -2.96
N SER A 29 27.11 -29.69 -2.36
CA SER A 29 27.34 -30.23 -1.01
C SER A 29 26.89 -29.30 0.13
N ARG A 30 26.61 -28.02 -0.19
CA ARG A 30 26.17 -27.00 0.79
C ARG A 30 24.69 -27.14 1.13
N SER A 31 24.25 -26.43 2.17
CA SER A 31 22.85 -26.41 2.59
C SER A 31 21.91 -25.88 1.48
N GLN A 32 20.65 -26.37 1.47
CA GLN A 32 19.64 -25.90 0.52
C GLN A 32 19.39 -24.39 0.60
N VAL A 33 19.61 -23.79 1.77
CA VAL A 33 19.50 -22.34 1.99
C VAL A 33 20.52 -21.58 1.14
N ILE A 34 21.76 -22.08 1.06
CA ILE A 34 22.81 -21.51 0.20
C ILE A 34 22.52 -21.77 -1.28
N GLN A 35 22.16 -23.01 -1.62
CA GLN A 35 21.85 -23.39 -3.01
C GLN A 35 20.72 -22.54 -3.60
N ARG A 36 19.70 -22.23 -2.80
CA ARG A 36 18.53 -21.44 -3.21
C ARG A 36 18.66 -19.94 -2.93
N SER A 37 19.80 -19.49 -2.41
CA SER A 37 20.05 -18.09 -2.04
C SER A 37 18.95 -17.49 -1.14
N LEU A 38 18.46 -18.26 -0.18
CA LEU A 38 17.40 -17.82 0.74
C LEU A 38 17.94 -16.85 1.80
N PRO A 39 17.09 -15.97 2.38
CA PRO A 39 17.50 -15.07 3.46
C PRO A 39 18.07 -15.83 4.66
N ARG A 40 19.20 -15.34 5.18
CA ARG A 40 19.89 -15.94 6.33
C ARG A 40 19.93 -14.97 7.50
N PRO A 41 19.92 -15.48 8.75
CA PRO A 41 19.99 -14.64 9.93
C PRO A 41 21.36 -13.95 10.01
N ALA A 42 21.36 -12.67 10.40
CA ALA A 42 22.59 -11.91 10.63
C ALA A 42 23.30 -12.32 11.94
N GLU A 43 22.52 -12.74 12.93
CA GLU A 43 23.00 -13.25 14.22
C GLU A 43 22.38 -14.61 14.48
N ILE A 44 23.20 -15.58 14.89
CA ILE A 44 22.75 -16.94 15.19
C ILE A 44 22.35 -17.01 16.66
N ASN A 45 21.09 -17.35 16.91
CA ASN A 45 20.56 -17.52 18.27
C ASN A 45 20.60 -18.99 18.69
N ILE A 46 21.36 -19.30 19.74
CA ILE A 46 21.58 -20.68 20.22
C ILE A 46 20.43 -21.11 21.14
N VAL A 47 19.25 -21.45 20.63
CA VAL A 47 18.05 -21.77 21.44
C VAL A 47 18.04 -23.24 21.91
N LEU A 48 19.05 -23.63 22.70
CA LEU A 48 19.13 -24.96 23.31
C LEU A 48 18.57 -24.96 24.75
N ARG A 49 17.92 -26.06 25.14
CA ARG A 49 17.49 -26.27 26.53
C ARG A 49 18.71 -26.57 27.42
N PRO A 50 18.77 -26.05 28.67
CA PRO A 50 19.85 -26.38 29.58
C PRO A 50 19.89 -27.89 29.87
N PRO A 51 21.07 -28.53 29.88
CA PRO A 51 21.18 -29.98 30.11
C PRO A 51 20.72 -30.40 31.52
N ASN A 52 20.80 -29.49 32.50
CA ASN A 52 20.43 -29.73 33.89
C ASN A 52 19.02 -29.16 34.21
N THR A 53 18.03 -29.47 33.38
CA THR A 53 16.63 -29.11 33.66
C THR A 53 15.97 -30.18 34.54
N GLU A 54 15.27 -29.74 35.60
CA GLU A 54 14.43 -30.61 36.43
C GLU A 54 12.95 -30.37 36.07
N PRO A 55 12.16 -31.40 35.72
CA PRO A 55 12.54 -32.81 35.53
C PRO A 55 13.42 -33.05 34.28
N PRO A 56 14.16 -34.17 34.24
CA PRO A 56 15.04 -34.49 33.12
C PRO A 56 14.26 -34.58 31.80
N LEU A 57 14.91 -34.17 30.71
CA LEU A 57 14.33 -34.19 29.37
C LEU A 57 13.91 -35.61 28.96
N THR A 58 12.75 -35.71 28.31
CA THR A 58 12.30 -36.97 27.71
C THR A 58 13.22 -37.38 26.55
N GLU A 59 13.24 -38.66 26.18
CA GLU A 59 14.06 -39.13 25.04
C GLU A 59 13.74 -38.39 23.74
N LEU A 60 12.45 -38.09 23.50
CA LEU A 60 12.03 -37.26 22.37
C LEU A 60 12.62 -35.84 22.45
N GLN A 61 12.58 -35.22 23.62
CA GLN A 61 13.16 -33.90 23.83
C GLN A 61 14.68 -33.89 23.67
N LYS A 62 15.38 -34.97 24.05
CA LYS A 62 16.82 -35.13 23.81
C LYS A 62 17.11 -35.22 22.31
N ALA A 63 16.34 -36.01 21.57
CA ALA A 63 16.45 -36.09 20.11
C ALA A 63 16.21 -34.73 19.43
N GLU A 64 15.20 -33.96 19.87
CA GLU A 64 14.98 -32.59 19.39
C GLU A 64 16.19 -31.68 19.63
N GLU A 65 16.85 -31.77 20.80
CA GLU A 65 18.03 -30.95 21.10
C GLU A 65 19.23 -31.34 20.23
N LEU A 66 19.41 -32.63 19.91
CA LEU A 66 20.44 -33.08 18.97
C LEU A 66 20.22 -32.49 17.57
N ILE A 67 18.99 -32.50 17.07
CA ILE A 67 18.64 -31.90 15.77
C ILE A 67 18.93 -30.40 15.79
N LYS A 68 18.57 -29.68 16.87
CA LYS A 68 18.85 -28.24 17.00
C LYS A 68 20.35 -27.95 17.05
N GLN A 69 21.13 -28.78 17.75
CA GLN A 69 22.59 -28.64 17.81
C GLN A 69 23.22 -28.78 16.43
N GLU A 70 22.78 -29.76 15.64
CA GLU A 70 23.25 -29.93 14.26
C GLU A 70 22.87 -28.72 13.41
N MET A 71 21.61 -28.27 13.49
CA MET A 71 21.15 -27.07 12.79
C MET A 71 21.97 -25.81 13.14
N ILE A 72 22.33 -25.62 14.40
CA ILE A 72 23.16 -24.48 14.84
C ILE A 72 24.58 -24.62 14.27
N THR A 73 25.14 -25.82 14.25
CA THR A 73 26.45 -26.11 13.67
C THR A 73 26.46 -25.80 12.17
N MET A 74 25.42 -26.22 11.43
CA MET A 74 25.23 -25.87 10.02
C MET A 74 25.16 -24.35 9.80
N LEU A 75 24.42 -23.61 10.64
CA LEU A 75 24.31 -22.16 10.53
C LEU A 75 25.67 -21.46 10.76
N HIS A 76 26.45 -21.91 11.74
CA HIS A 76 27.78 -21.36 12.01
C HIS A 76 28.74 -21.63 10.84
N TYR A 77 28.69 -22.82 10.26
CA TYR A 77 29.46 -23.18 9.08
C TYR A 77 29.09 -22.32 7.87
N ASP A 78 27.79 -22.17 7.58
CA ASP A 78 27.28 -21.33 6.48
C ASP A 78 27.61 -19.84 6.67
N ALA A 79 27.56 -19.33 7.90
CA ALA A 79 27.90 -17.94 8.20
C ALA A 79 29.40 -17.65 8.03
N LEU A 80 30.26 -18.63 8.31
CA LEU A 80 31.71 -18.51 8.17
C LEU A 80 32.17 -18.60 6.70
N HIS A 81 31.63 -19.55 5.94
CA HIS A 81 32.03 -19.78 4.54
C HIS A 81 31.30 -18.89 3.54
N ASN A 82 30.09 -18.44 3.88
CA ASN A 82 29.29 -17.57 3.03
C ASN A 82 28.83 -16.35 3.87
N PRO A 83 29.72 -15.42 4.26
CA PRO A 83 29.33 -14.29 5.08
C PRO A 83 28.31 -13.38 4.36
N LEU A 84 27.38 -12.80 5.12
CA LEU A 84 26.47 -11.79 4.60
C LEU A 84 27.23 -10.47 4.34
N GLU A 85 26.82 -9.73 3.31
CA GLU A 85 27.38 -8.40 2.99
C GLU A 85 26.94 -7.33 4.02
N THR A 86 27.41 -7.46 5.25
CA THR A 86 27.24 -6.47 6.33
C THR A 86 28.49 -5.58 6.44
N LYS A 87 28.35 -4.43 7.11
CA LYS A 87 29.45 -3.48 7.38
C LYS A 87 30.70 -4.19 7.92
N ARG A 88 31.84 -3.99 7.26
CA ARG A 88 33.12 -4.73 7.41
C ARG A 88 33.62 -4.96 8.85
N GLN A 89 33.35 -4.06 9.80
CA GLN A 89 33.84 -4.18 11.19
C GLN A 89 33.07 -5.21 12.03
N ALA A 90 31.76 -5.40 11.80
CA ALA A 90 30.97 -6.40 12.52
C ALA A 90 31.34 -7.84 12.11
N ASN A 91 31.86 -8.00 10.89
CA ASN A 91 32.15 -9.31 10.31
C ASN A 91 33.33 -10.03 10.99
N VAL A 92 34.36 -9.30 11.45
CA VAL A 92 35.57 -9.92 12.01
C VAL A 92 35.31 -10.54 13.39
N LEU A 93 34.57 -9.85 14.27
CA LEU A 93 34.18 -10.37 15.58
C LEU A 93 33.18 -11.53 15.44
N SER A 94 32.28 -11.47 14.44
CA SER A 94 31.34 -12.56 14.15
C SER A 94 32.07 -13.81 13.65
N GLN A 95 33.09 -13.65 12.81
CA GLN A 95 33.84 -14.78 12.25
C GLN A 95 34.62 -15.54 13.33
N ALA A 96 35.28 -14.83 14.24
CA ALA A 96 35.97 -15.46 15.38
C ALA A 96 35.01 -16.26 16.27
N HIS A 97 33.79 -15.75 16.48
CA HIS A 97 32.78 -16.46 17.25
C HIS A 97 32.31 -17.75 16.56
N HIS A 98 32.11 -17.72 15.24
CA HIS A 98 31.74 -18.92 14.48
C HIS A 98 32.86 -19.97 14.47
N MET A 99 34.13 -19.56 14.34
CA MET A 99 35.27 -20.47 14.44
C MET A 99 35.34 -21.16 15.80
N ALA A 100 35.23 -20.40 16.90
CA ALA A 100 35.30 -20.95 18.25
C ALA A 100 34.17 -21.97 18.52
N TYR A 101 32.98 -21.76 17.96
CA TYR A 101 31.89 -22.74 18.06
C TYR A 101 32.20 -24.01 17.27
N LEU A 102 32.68 -23.89 16.04
CA LEU A 102 33.01 -25.02 15.17
C LEU A 102 34.22 -25.84 15.68
N GLU A 103 35.14 -25.22 16.41
CA GLU A 103 36.22 -25.94 17.11
C GLU A 103 35.68 -26.89 18.18
N GLN A 104 34.62 -26.49 18.90
CA GLN A 104 33.97 -27.33 19.90
C GLN A 104 33.01 -28.35 19.28
N LYS A 105 32.37 -27.98 18.16
CA LYS A 105 31.37 -28.76 17.43
C LYS A 105 31.71 -28.75 15.93
N PRO A 106 32.58 -29.69 15.48
CA PRO A 106 33.02 -29.73 14.10
C PRO A 106 31.85 -30.02 13.15
N TYR A 107 31.80 -29.29 12.04
CA TYR A 107 30.87 -29.59 10.96
C TYR A 107 31.26 -30.90 10.27
N GLN A 108 30.32 -31.83 10.16
CA GLN A 108 30.52 -33.11 9.50
C GLN A 108 30.06 -33.04 8.05
N THR A 109 30.94 -33.43 7.12
CA THR A 109 30.62 -33.52 5.70
C THR A 109 30.23 -34.95 5.34
N PHE A 110 29.12 -35.11 4.62
CA PHE A 110 28.62 -36.41 4.19
C PHE A 110 28.74 -36.59 2.69
N THR A 111 28.87 -37.83 2.24
CA THR A 111 28.91 -38.15 0.81
C THR A 111 27.52 -38.01 0.18
N PRO A 112 27.43 -37.72 -1.14
CA PRO A 112 26.14 -37.65 -1.83
C PRO A 112 25.30 -38.93 -1.68
N GLN A 113 25.95 -40.10 -1.64
CA GLN A 113 25.28 -41.40 -1.49
C GLN A 113 24.64 -41.57 -0.09
N GLU A 114 25.32 -41.10 0.95
CA GLU A 114 24.78 -41.12 2.32
C GLU A 114 23.58 -40.17 2.44
N LEU A 115 23.65 -38.99 1.83
CA LEU A 115 22.54 -38.03 1.80
C LEU A 115 21.33 -38.59 1.08
N THR A 116 21.51 -39.23 -0.08
CA THR A 116 20.39 -39.87 -0.81
C THR A 116 19.77 -41.00 -0.01
N LYS A 117 20.59 -41.82 0.66
CA LYS A 117 20.10 -42.92 1.51
C LYS A 117 19.33 -42.38 2.72
N ALA A 118 19.82 -41.31 3.35
CA ALA A 118 19.14 -40.66 4.46
C ALA A 118 17.80 -40.06 4.03
N GLU A 119 17.73 -39.44 2.85
CA GLU A 119 16.49 -38.91 2.28
C GLU A 119 15.45 -40.02 2.05
N GLU A 120 15.87 -41.18 1.53
CA GLU A 120 14.99 -42.33 1.36
C GLU A 120 14.46 -42.88 2.69
N LEU A 121 15.30 -42.92 3.73
CA LEU A 121 14.89 -43.34 5.07
C LEU A 121 13.86 -42.37 5.67
N LEU A 122 14.12 -41.06 5.57
CA LEU A 122 13.19 -40.03 6.03
C LEU A 122 11.85 -40.11 5.31
N LYS A 123 11.83 -40.36 3.99
CA LYS A 123 10.59 -40.55 3.23
C LYS A 123 9.77 -41.74 3.75
N LYS A 124 10.42 -42.88 4.00
CA LYS A 124 9.75 -44.08 4.58
C LYS A 124 9.17 -43.82 5.96
N GLU A 125 9.92 -43.12 6.81
CA GLU A 125 9.46 -42.74 8.15
C GLU A 125 8.27 -41.76 8.08
N MET A 126 8.35 -40.75 7.19
CA MET A 126 7.25 -39.81 6.96
C MET A 126 5.98 -40.51 6.50
N ASP A 127 6.07 -41.48 5.59
CA ASP A 127 4.91 -42.25 5.14
C ASP A 127 4.31 -43.10 6.26
N THR A 128 5.15 -43.67 7.12
CA THR A 128 4.71 -44.41 8.31
C THR A 128 3.96 -43.48 9.29
N VAL A 129 4.47 -42.27 9.51
CA VAL A 129 3.82 -41.26 10.35
C VAL A 129 2.50 -40.79 9.75
N LYS A 130 2.45 -40.50 8.45
CA LYS A 130 1.21 -40.14 7.74
C LYS A 130 0.12 -41.18 7.93
N GLN A 131 0.47 -42.46 7.74
CA GLN A 131 -0.44 -43.59 7.95
C GLN A 131 -0.88 -43.70 9.43
N GLY A 132 0.07 -43.63 10.36
CA GLY A 132 -0.21 -43.76 11.80
C GLY A 132 -1.07 -42.62 12.37
N MET A 133 -0.91 -41.40 11.84
CA MET A 133 -1.70 -40.23 12.24
C MET A 133 -2.99 -40.05 11.42
N GLY A 134 -3.21 -40.87 10.40
CA GLY A 134 -4.43 -40.88 9.60
C GLY A 134 -4.65 -39.62 8.76
N HIS A 135 -3.58 -38.90 8.39
CA HIS A 135 -3.65 -37.73 7.52
C HIS A 135 -2.91 -37.96 6.19
N GLY A 136 -3.43 -37.36 5.11
CA GLY A 136 -2.75 -37.30 3.82
C GLY A 136 -1.63 -36.25 3.81
N ASP A 137 -1.42 -35.64 2.65
CA ASP A 137 -0.54 -34.48 2.54
C ASP A 137 -1.17 -33.27 3.23
N LEU A 138 -0.40 -32.60 4.08
CA LEU A 138 -0.84 -31.37 4.74
C LEU A 138 -0.93 -30.25 3.70
N SER A 139 -2.06 -29.54 3.72
CA SER A 139 -2.23 -28.34 2.90
C SER A 139 -1.26 -27.23 3.35
N ILE A 140 -0.90 -26.36 2.40
CA ILE A 140 -0.08 -25.18 2.71
C ILE A 140 -0.78 -24.24 3.71
N GLU A 141 -2.11 -24.20 3.70
CA GLU A 141 -2.91 -23.39 4.62
C GLU A 141 -2.77 -23.90 6.06
N SER A 142 -2.89 -25.23 6.25
CA SER A 142 -2.68 -25.87 7.55
C SER A 142 -1.26 -25.65 8.06
N PHE A 143 -0.25 -25.73 7.18
CA PHE A 143 1.14 -25.42 7.53
C PHE A 143 1.30 -23.95 7.95
N THR A 144 0.73 -23.02 7.19
CA THR A 144 0.83 -21.57 7.46
C THR A 144 0.20 -21.23 8.80
N GLN A 145 -0.96 -21.78 9.11
CA GLN A 145 -1.62 -21.59 10.39
C GLN A 145 -0.74 -22.05 11.56
N VAL A 146 -0.24 -23.30 11.51
CA VAL A 146 0.63 -23.84 12.57
C VAL A 146 1.92 -23.04 12.70
N TRP A 147 2.48 -22.59 11.57
CA TRP A 147 3.64 -21.71 11.55
C TRP A 147 3.39 -20.38 12.26
N GLU A 148 2.28 -19.70 11.94
CA GLU A 148 1.90 -18.44 12.56
C GLU A 148 1.66 -18.59 14.07
N GLU A 149 1.02 -19.68 14.49
CA GLU A 149 0.82 -20.00 15.91
C GLU A 149 2.15 -20.24 16.63
N CYS A 150 3.07 -21.00 16.02
CA CYS A 150 4.40 -21.23 16.56
C CYS A 150 5.22 -19.93 16.65
N LEU A 151 5.14 -19.09 15.60
CA LEU A 151 5.84 -17.80 15.56
C LEU A 151 5.26 -16.82 16.59
N GLY A 152 3.94 -16.82 16.80
CA GLY A 152 3.27 -16.01 17.81
C GLY A 152 3.69 -16.36 19.25
N GLN A 153 4.18 -17.58 19.48
CA GLN A 153 4.74 -17.99 20.76
C GLN A 153 6.21 -17.59 20.97
N VAL A 154 6.88 -17.03 19.97
CA VAL A 154 8.27 -16.59 20.08
C VAL A 154 8.32 -15.25 20.82
N LEU A 155 9.11 -15.21 21.89
CA LEU A 155 9.32 -14.02 22.72
C LEU A 155 10.80 -13.67 22.79
N PHE A 156 11.09 -12.38 22.91
CA PHE A 156 12.44 -11.89 23.09
C PHE A 156 12.68 -11.50 24.54
N LEU A 157 13.68 -12.12 25.17
CA LEU A 157 14.12 -11.82 26.53
C LEU A 157 15.23 -10.78 26.49
N ALA A 158 14.91 -9.55 26.93
CA ALA A 158 15.85 -8.43 26.86
C ALA A 158 17.09 -8.63 27.74
N ASN A 159 16.93 -9.20 28.94
CA ASN A 159 18.05 -9.41 29.88
C ASN A 159 19.08 -10.42 29.36
N GLN A 160 18.64 -11.40 28.58
CA GLN A 160 19.48 -12.47 28.04
C GLN A 160 19.84 -12.25 26.56
N ASN A 161 19.33 -11.17 25.95
CA ASN A 161 19.45 -10.86 24.52
C ASN A 161 19.14 -12.07 23.61
N ARG A 162 18.04 -12.76 23.87
CA ARG A 162 17.74 -14.09 23.31
C ARG A 162 16.26 -14.28 23.03
N TYR A 163 15.93 -15.00 21.97
CA TYR A 163 14.56 -15.49 21.74
C TYR A 163 14.31 -16.85 22.40
N THR A 164 13.13 -17.00 22.99
CA THR A 164 12.63 -18.22 23.62
C THR A 164 11.14 -18.42 23.29
N ARG A 165 10.58 -19.58 23.65
CA ARG A 165 9.13 -19.84 23.54
C ARG A 165 8.40 -19.35 24.78
N ALA A 166 7.18 -18.85 24.61
CA ALA A 166 6.31 -18.39 25.70
C ALA A 166 6.17 -19.40 26.83
N ASN A 167 6.02 -20.69 26.51
CA ASN A 167 5.84 -21.75 27.50
C ASN A 167 7.04 -21.92 28.44
N LEU A 168 8.25 -21.54 28.01
CA LEU A 168 9.48 -21.64 28.80
C LEU A 168 9.80 -20.35 29.58
N ALA A 169 9.12 -19.25 29.28
CA ALA A 169 9.34 -17.95 29.90
C ALA A 169 8.45 -17.74 31.13
N SER A 170 9.01 -17.16 32.19
CA SER A 170 8.25 -16.81 33.39
C SER A 170 7.23 -15.69 33.09
N LYS A 171 6.22 -15.51 33.96
CA LYS A 171 5.25 -14.40 33.80
C LYS A 171 5.95 -13.03 33.77
N LYS A 172 7.03 -12.87 34.54
CA LYS A 172 7.85 -11.65 34.58
C LYS A 172 8.54 -11.41 33.24
N ASP A 173 9.20 -12.43 32.71
CA ASP A 173 9.89 -12.38 31.42
C ASP A 173 8.95 -12.05 30.26
N ARG A 174 7.74 -12.58 30.29
CA ARG A 174 6.69 -12.27 29.30
C ARG A 174 6.31 -10.79 29.34
N LEU A 175 6.15 -10.23 30.54
CA LEU A 175 5.81 -8.82 30.72
C LEU A 175 6.94 -7.91 30.21
N GLU A 176 8.19 -8.19 30.60
CA GLU A 176 9.36 -7.43 30.14
C GLU A 176 9.53 -7.51 28.61
N SER A 177 9.27 -8.67 28.00
CA SER A 177 9.31 -8.83 26.54
C SER A 177 8.26 -7.96 25.85
N LEU A 178 7.03 -7.94 26.37
CA LEU A 178 5.95 -7.11 25.84
C LEU A 178 6.23 -5.61 26.01
N GLU A 179 6.78 -5.20 27.16
CA GLU A 179 7.23 -3.82 27.38
C GLU A 179 8.31 -3.42 26.38
N LYS A 180 9.30 -4.28 26.14
CA LYS A 180 10.36 -4.03 25.16
C LYS A 180 9.79 -3.89 23.75
N ARG A 181 8.86 -4.76 23.36
CA ARG A 181 8.19 -4.71 22.04
C ARG A 181 7.37 -3.42 21.90
N LEU A 182 6.66 -3.01 22.95
CA LEU A 182 5.91 -1.76 22.98
C LEU A 182 6.84 -0.56 22.81
N GLU A 183 7.98 -0.54 23.49
CA GLU A 183 8.96 0.55 23.37
C GLU A 183 9.62 0.59 21.98
N GLN A 184 9.94 -0.57 21.39
CA GLN A 184 10.37 -0.65 20.00
C GLN A 184 9.33 -0.05 19.06
N ASN A 185 8.05 -0.44 19.22
CA ASN A 185 6.96 0.09 18.43
C ASN A 185 6.79 1.61 18.60
N ARG A 186 6.94 2.15 19.82
CA ARG A 186 6.94 3.61 20.06
C ARG A 186 8.09 4.32 19.34
N SER A 187 9.28 3.71 19.34
CA SER A 187 10.43 4.23 18.60
C SER A 187 10.18 4.23 17.09
N HIS A 188 9.66 3.13 16.55
CA HIS A 188 9.27 3.03 15.14
C HIS A 188 8.20 4.05 14.77
N MET A 189 7.14 4.17 15.56
CA MET A 189 6.08 5.15 15.37
C MET A 189 6.64 6.58 15.37
N THR A 190 7.55 6.91 16.29
CA THR A 190 8.18 8.23 16.34
C THR A 190 9.03 8.52 15.10
N LYS A 191 9.79 7.52 14.62
CA LYS A 191 10.62 7.65 13.40
C LYS A 191 9.76 7.81 12.16
N GLU A 192 8.73 6.97 12.00
CA GLU A 192 7.82 7.01 10.86
C GLU A 192 6.95 8.27 10.88
N ALA A 193 6.43 8.69 12.03
CA ALA A 193 5.69 9.95 12.16
C ALA A 193 6.56 11.15 11.75
N LYS A 194 7.85 11.18 12.13
CA LYS A 194 8.79 12.22 11.68
C LYS A 194 9.03 12.18 10.17
N ARG A 195 9.08 10.99 9.56
CA ARG A 195 9.21 10.82 8.10
C ARG A 195 7.95 11.27 7.37
N ALA A 196 6.78 10.82 7.83
CA ALA A 196 5.47 11.21 7.32
C ALA A 196 5.28 12.74 7.40
N ALA A 197 5.53 13.36 8.56
CA ALA A 197 5.41 14.81 8.70
C ALA A 197 6.34 15.60 7.77
N LYS A 198 7.55 15.11 7.48
CA LYS A 198 8.44 15.72 6.48
C LYS A 198 7.88 15.57 5.07
N MET A 199 7.36 14.40 4.73
CA MET A 199 6.74 14.13 3.44
C MET A 199 5.50 14.98 3.23
N GLU A 200 4.61 15.07 4.23
CA GLU A 200 3.41 15.89 4.22
C GLU A 200 3.74 17.38 4.03
N ARG A 201 4.74 17.92 4.75
CA ARG A 201 5.18 19.30 4.54
C ARG A 201 5.67 19.52 3.10
N LYS A 202 6.44 18.57 2.56
CA LYS A 202 6.93 18.66 1.17
C LYS A 202 5.78 18.61 0.17
N ILE A 203 4.85 17.67 0.33
CA ILE A 203 3.64 17.57 -0.50
C ILE A 203 2.86 18.87 -0.41
N LYS A 204 2.56 19.36 0.80
CA LYS A 204 1.81 20.60 1.02
C LYS A 204 2.45 21.82 0.33
N ILE A 205 3.78 21.94 0.34
CA ILE A 205 4.48 23.03 -0.37
C ILE A 205 4.32 22.87 -1.89
N ILE A 206 4.51 21.67 -2.43
CA ILE A 206 4.47 21.42 -3.88
C ILE A 206 3.05 21.50 -4.43
N THR A 207 2.07 20.97 -3.70
CA THR A 207 0.69 20.81 -4.17
C THR A 207 -0.25 21.89 -3.62
N GLY A 208 0.12 22.63 -2.58
CA GLY A 208 -0.77 23.59 -1.94
C GLY A 208 -1.28 24.67 -2.89
N GLY A 209 -0.40 25.28 -3.69
CA GLY A 209 -0.80 26.26 -4.70
C GLY A 209 -1.72 25.67 -5.78
N TYR A 210 -1.43 24.44 -6.23
CA TYR A 210 -2.28 23.73 -7.18
C TYR A 210 -3.65 23.39 -6.59
N GLN A 211 -3.73 23.02 -5.31
CA GLN A 211 -4.99 22.77 -4.61
C GLN A 211 -5.83 24.04 -4.50
N THR A 212 -5.25 25.18 -4.11
CA THR A 212 -5.97 26.45 -4.05
C THR A 212 -6.47 26.89 -5.43
N ARG A 213 -5.65 26.74 -6.47
CA ARG A 213 -6.06 27.02 -7.86
C ARG A 213 -7.20 26.11 -8.30
N ALA A 214 -7.12 24.82 -8.01
CA ALA A 214 -8.17 23.87 -8.33
C ALA A 214 -9.49 24.22 -7.64
N GLN A 215 -9.46 24.54 -6.34
CA GLN A 215 -10.63 25.00 -5.60
C GLN A 215 -11.23 26.29 -6.19
N GLY A 216 -10.39 27.24 -6.57
CA GLY A 216 -10.84 28.48 -7.24
C GLY A 216 -11.54 28.22 -8.57
N VAL A 217 -10.97 27.35 -9.41
CA VAL A 217 -11.57 26.97 -10.71
C VAL A 217 -12.88 26.21 -10.52
N ILE A 218 -12.95 25.30 -9.54
CA ILE A 218 -14.18 24.58 -9.20
C ILE A 218 -15.29 25.58 -8.82
N LYS A 219 -14.98 26.55 -7.97
CA LYS A 219 -15.95 27.58 -7.58
C LYS A 219 -16.40 28.42 -8.77
N GLN A 220 -15.47 28.89 -9.60
CA GLN A 220 -15.82 29.65 -10.81
C GLN A 220 -16.72 28.86 -11.75
N LEU A 221 -16.48 27.55 -11.92
CA LEU A 221 -17.31 26.69 -12.74
C LEU A 221 -18.72 26.59 -12.18
N GLN A 222 -18.87 26.43 -10.86
CA GLN A 222 -20.17 26.42 -10.17
C GLN A 222 -20.90 27.75 -10.36
N ASP A 223 -20.23 28.88 -10.08
CA ASP A 223 -20.84 30.22 -10.23
C ASP A 223 -21.29 30.49 -11.68
N MET A 224 -20.51 30.05 -12.68
CA MET A 224 -20.89 30.16 -14.10
C MET A 224 -22.08 29.25 -14.45
N HIS A 225 -22.16 28.06 -13.87
CA HIS A 225 -23.28 27.16 -14.08
C HIS A 225 -24.59 27.77 -13.58
N ASP A 226 -24.58 28.34 -12.37
CA ASP A 226 -25.73 29.02 -11.79
C ASP A 226 -26.17 30.23 -12.64
N GLN A 227 -25.22 31.01 -13.15
CA GLN A 227 -25.51 32.12 -14.07
C GLN A 227 -26.13 31.65 -15.40
N ILE A 228 -25.66 30.53 -15.94
CA ILE A 228 -26.23 29.95 -17.17
C ILE A 228 -27.68 29.53 -16.93
N GLU A 229 -27.99 28.87 -15.81
CA GLU A 229 -29.34 28.44 -15.49
C GLU A 229 -30.27 29.64 -15.26
N GLN A 230 -29.81 30.69 -14.56
CA GLN A 230 -30.57 31.93 -14.41
C GLN A 230 -30.84 32.60 -15.77
N ALA A 231 -29.83 32.75 -16.62
CA ALA A 231 -29.97 33.35 -17.94
C ALA A 231 -30.91 32.54 -18.85
N ARG A 232 -30.91 31.21 -18.75
CA ARG A 232 -31.85 30.33 -19.46
C ARG A 232 -33.29 30.56 -18.99
N MET A 233 -33.51 30.67 -17.69
CA MET A 233 -34.82 30.96 -17.11
C MET A 233 -35.32 32.35 -17.54
N GLU A 234 -34.46 33.36 -17.49
CA GLU A 234 -34.77 34.72 -17.92
C GLU A 234 -35.10 34.76 -19.43
N LEU A 235 -34.31 34.10 -20.28
CA LEU A 235 -34.56 33.99 -21.71
C LEU A 235 -35.94 33.38 -21.98
N SER A 236 -36.27 32.27 -21.31
CA SER A 236 -37.57 31.61 -21.45
C SER A 236 -38.71 32.55 -21.04
N THR A 237 -38.52 33.27 -19.93
CA THR A 237 -39.49 34.22 -19.41
C THR A 237 -39.70 35.38 -20.37
N PHE A 238 -38.63 36.00 -20.89
CA PHE A 238 -38.74 37.12 -21.82
C PHE A 238 -39.31 36.72 -23.18
N LYS A 239 -39.05 35.49 -23.66
CA LYS A 239 -39.71 34.98 -24.87
C LYS A 239 -41.22 34.90 -24.68
N PHE A 240 -41.66 34.34 -23.56
CA PHE A 240 -43.08 34.25 -23.22
C PHE A 240 -43.72 35.65 -23.04
N LEU A 241 -43.07 36.56 -22.33
CA LEU A 241 -43.55 37.94 -22.17
C LEU A 241 -43.63 38.66 -23.52
N LYS A 242 -42.64 38.46 -24.39
CA LYS A 242 -42.63 39.06 -25.74
C LYS A 242 -43.84 38.59 -26.54
N GLU A 243 -44.12 37.29 -26.56
CA GLU A 243 -45.28 36.73 -27.27
C GLU A 243 -46.61 37.28 -26.73
N GLN A 244 -46.74 37.40 -25.40
CA GLN A 244 -47.92 38.05 -24.80
C GLN A 244 -48.04 39.51 -25.17
N GLU A 245 -46.93 40.26 -25.17
CA GLU A 245 -46.92 41.68 -25.47
C GLU A 245 -47.25 41.93 -26.95
N GLU A 246 -46.67 41.14 -27.86
CA GLU A 246 -46.99 41.17 -29.30
C GLU A 246 -48.49 40.91 -29.56
N ALA A 247 -49.12 40.03 -28.78
CA ALA A 247 -50.57 39.79 -28.85
C ALA A 247 -51.41 40.91 -28.19
N ALA A 248 -50.89 41.58 -27.17
CA ALA A 248 -51.60 42.63 -26.43
C ALA A 248 -51.56 44.00 -27.14
N ILE A 249 -50.47 44.31 -27.87
CA ILE A 249 -50.28 45.59 -28.56
C ILE A 249 -51.46 45.93 -29.50
N PRO A 250 -51.91 45.04 -30.42
CA PRO A 250 -53.01 45.36 -31.33
C PRO A 250 -54.31 45.71 -30.60
N ARG A 251 -54.64 44.97 -29.54
CA ARG A 251 -55.85 45.21 -28.73
C ARG A 251 -55.81 46.58 -28.04
N ARG A 252 -54.63 46.98 -27.52
CA ARG A 252 -54.45 48.31 -26.93
C ARG A 252 -54.59 49.42 -27.97
N ILE A 253 -54.01 49.24 -29.15
CA ILE A 253 -54.11 50.21 -30.27
C ILE A 253 -55.57 50.34 -30.72
N GLU A 254 -56.27 49.22 -30.90
CA GLU A 254 -57.68 49.20 -31.29
C GLU A 254 -58.58 49.91 -30.27
N SER A 255 -58.45 49.57 -28.98
CA SER A 255 -59.20 50.24 -27.90
C SER A 255 -58.98 51.74 -27.88
N LEU A 256 -57.72 52.20 -28.00
CA LEU A 256 -57.41 53.63 -28.04
C LEU A 256 -57.96 54.30 -29.31
N THR A 257 -57.93 53.61 -30.46
CA THR A 257 -58.45 54.12 -31.73
C THR A 257 -59.98 54.29 -31.66
N GLU A 258 -60.69 53.35 -31.04
CA GLU A 258 -62.12 53.47 -30.80
C GLU A 258 -62.48 54.62 -29.87
N ASP A 259 -61.72 54.80 -28.78
CA ASP A 259 -61.95 55.89 -27.83
C ASP A 259 -61.70 57.26 -28.48
N VAL A 260 -60.63 57.39 -29.28
CA VAL A 260 -60.35 58.59 -30.08
C VAL A 260 -61.47 58.84 -31.09
N SER A 261 -61.95 57.81 -31.77
CA SER A 261 -63.06 57.92 -32.73
C SER A 261 -64.36 58.40 -32.07
N ARG A 262 -64.67 57.87 -30.88
CA ARG A 262 -65.81 58.32 -30.06
C ARG A 262 -65.67 59.79 -29.64
N GLN A 263 -64.47 60.22 -29.25
CA GLN A 263 -64.21 61.62 -28.90
C GLN A 263 -64.33 62.56 -30.11
N MET A 264 -63.77 62.17 -31.26
CA MET A 264 -63.88 62.95 -32.50
C MET A 264 -65.34 63.16 -32.92
N GLU A 265 -66.17 62.12 -32.86
CA GLU A 265 -67.59 62.24 -33.20
C GLU A 265 -68.34 63.14 -32.20
N ARG A 266 -68.02 63.03 -30.90
CA ARG A 266 -68.58 63.92 -29.87
C ARG A 266 -68.19 65.38 -30.10
N GLU A 267 -66.92 65.64 -30.41
CA GLU A 267 -66.42 66.99 -30.70
C GLU A 267 -67.11 67.56 -31.95
N ARG A 268 -67.22 66.76 -33.02
CA ARG A 268 -67.92 67.14 -34.25
C ARG A 268 -69.38 67.53 -33.99
N GLN A 269 -70.09 66.78 -33.13
CA GLN A 269 -71.45 67.10 -32.74
C GLN A 269 -71.54 68.40 -31.92
N LEU A 270 -70.60 68.64 -31.01
CA LEU A 270 -70.53 69.86 -30.22
C LEU A 270 -70.24 71.10 -31.08
N GLN A 271 -69.29 70.99 -32.02
CA GLN A 271 -68.98 72.06 -32.97
C GLN A 271 -70.18 72.40 -33.87
N LYS A 272 -70.92 71.41 -34.36
CA LYS A 272 -72.18 71.63 -35.11
C LYS A 272 -73.21 72.42 -34.29
N LYS A 273 -73.47 71.98 -33.05
CA LYS A 273 -74.41 72.66 -32.14
C LYS A 273 -73.96 74.09 -31.83
N TYR A 274 -72.67 74.32 -31.64
CA TYR A 274 -72.14 75.67 -31.44
C TYR A 274 -72.39 76.55 -32.66
N GLY A 275 -72.11 76.05 -33.87
CA GLY A 275 -72.40 76.78 -35.11
C GLY A 275 -73.89 77.10 -35.31
N GLU A 276 -74.79 76.18 -34.96
CA GLU A 276 -76.25 76.42 -34.97
C GLU A 276 -76.65 77.50 -33.97
N LEU A 277 -76.17 77.43 -32.73
CA LEU A 277 -76.46 78.43 -31.69
C LEU A 277 -75.91 79.81 -32.05
N GLN A 278 -74.74 79.86 -32.69
CA GLN A 278 -74.13 81.10 -33.15
C GLN A 278 -74.98 81.76 -34.25
N ARG A 279 -75.49 80.98 -35.23
CA ARG A 279 -76.43 81.49 -36.24
C ARG A 279 -77.70 82.06 -35.62
N ILE A 280 -78.30 81.33 -34.68
CA ILE A 280 -79.50 81.81 -33.96
C ILE A 280 -79.21 83.12 -33.21
N SER A 281 -78.04 83.24 -32.58
CA SER A 281 -77.64 84.46 -31.89
C SER A 281 -77.45 85.63 -32.86
N GLU A 282 -76.85 85.40 -34.02
CA GLU A 282 -76.65 86.42 -35.06
C GLU A 282 -78.00 86.88 -35.64
N GLU A 283 -78.91 85.95 -35.94
CA GLU A 283 -80.28 86.24 -36.39
C GLU A 283 -81.09 87.01 -35.34
N SER A 284 -80.99 86.63 -34.07
CA SER A 284 -81.67 87.35 -32.97
C SER A 284 -81.12 88.77 -32.77
N ASN A 285 -79.82 88.98 -32.97
CA ASN A 285 -79.21 90.30 -32.90
C ASN A 285 -79.57 91.17 -34.12
N MET A 286 -79.67 90.58 -35.31
CA MET A 286 -80.14 91.26 -36.53
C MET A 286 -81.63 91.62 -36.49
N SER A 287 -82.45 90.86 -35.76
CA SER A 287 -83.87 91.18 -35.55
C SER A 287 -84.12 92.25 -34.46
N LYS A 288 -83.09 92.62 -33.69
CA LYS A 288 -83.16 93.64 -32.61
C LYS A 288 -82.52 94.98 -33.00
N ALA A 289 -81.88 95.07 -34.16
CA ALA A 289 -81.41 96.30 -34.78
C ALA A 289 -82.43 96.80 -35.80
#